data_AF-A0A1W9P3Y4-F1
#
_entry.id   AF-A0A1W9P3Y4-F1
#
_cell.length_a   1.000
_cell.length_b   1.000
_cell.length_c   1.000
_cell.angle_alpha   90.00
_cell.angle_beta   90.00
_cell.angle_gamma   90.00
#
_symmetry.space_group_name_H-M   'P 1'
#
loop_
_entity.id
_entity.type
_entity.pdbx_description
1 polymer ?
#
loop_
_entity_poly.entity_id
_entity_poly.type
_entity_poly.pdbx_seq_one_letter_code
_entity_poly.pdbx_strand_id
1 'polypeptide(L)' 'PHILRHTRAIELLRAGVPVTIVQDLLGHSALTTTAIYLRISGQEAKGILREKGLI' A
#
# COMPACT_ATOMS: atom_id res chain seq x y z
N PRO A 1 -11.10 9.76 12.20
CA PRO A 1 -11.52 8.57 11.41
C PRO A 1 -10.69 8.43 10.12
N HIS A 2 -9.88 7.38 10.00
CA HIS A 2 -8.84 7.26 8.97
C HIS A 2 -9.11 6.15 7.93
N ILE A 3 -10.26 5.48 8.03
CA ILE A 3 -10.58 4.28 7.25
C ILE A 3 -10.54 4.55 5.74
N LEU A 4 -11.15 5.64 5.26
CA LEU A 4 -11.14 5.97 3.82
C LEU A 4 -9.73 6.26 3.30
N ARG A 5 -8.88 6.92 4.11
CA ARG A 5 -7.48 7.15 3.74
C ARG A 5 -6.70 5.83 3.68
N HIS A 6 -6.95 4.93 4.62
CA HIS A 6 -6.34 3.60 4.62
C HIS A 6 -6.75 2.79 3.38
N THR A 7 -8.05 2.71 3.08
CA THR A 7 -8.56 1.99 1.90
C THR A 7 -7.97 2.55 0.61
N ARG A 8 -8.00 3.88 0.43
CA ARG A 8 -7.45 4.55 -0.76
C ARG A 8 -5.95 4.30 -0.93
N ALA A 9 -5.18 4.36 0.16
CA ALA A 9 -3.74 4.10 0.12
C ALA A 9 -3.42 2.67 -0.33
N ILE A 10 -4.16 1.68 0.21
CA ILE A 10 -3.97 0.27 -0.10
C ILE A 10 -4.34 -0.02 -1.57
N GLU A 11 -5.45 0.53 -2.07
CA GLU A 11 -5.84 0.39 -3.48
C GLU A 11 -4.76 0.89 -4.45
N LEU A 12 -4.21 2.08 -4.18
CA LEU A 12 -3.17 2.66 -5.02
C LEU A 12 -1.87 1.83 -5.01
N LEU A 13 -1.46 1.36 -3.84
CA LEU A 13 -0.28 0.51 -3.73
C LEU A 13 -0.48 -0.85 -4.42
N ARG A 14 -1.67 -1.45 -4.33
CA ARG A 14 -2.02 -2.67 -5.07
C ARG A 14 -2.03 -2.45 -6.59
N ALA A 15 -2.41 -1.26 -7.05
CA ALA A 15 -2.33 -0.86 -8.45
C ALA A 15 -0.88 -0.55 -8.92
N GLY A 16 0.11 -0.70 -8.05
CA GLY A 16 1.53 -0.46 -8.38
C GLY A 16 1.96 1.00 -8.33
N VAL A 17 1.14 1.89 -7.77
CA VAL A 17 1.50 3.31 -7.61
C VAL A 17 2.64 3.42 -6.60
N PRO A 18 3.73 4.14 -6.89
CA PRO A 18 4.83 4.33 -5.95
C PRO A 18 4.37 4.97 -4.64
N VAL A 19 4.91 4.50 -3.51
CA VAL A 19 4.55 4.98 -2.16
C VAL A 19 4.77 6.48 -1.96
N THR A 20 5.73 7.07 -2.67
CA THR A 20 5.99 8.52 -2.67
C THR A 20 4.83 9.30 -3.27
N ILE A 21 4.28 8.83 -4.39
CA ILE A 21 3.10 9.44 -5.03
C ILE A 21 1.86 9.28 -4.13
N VAL A 22 1.69 8.11 -3.50
CA VAL A 22 0.59 7.90 -2.54
C VAL A 22 0.73 8.82 -1.32
N GLN A 23 1.95 9.06 -0.84
CA GLN A 23 2.22 9.97 0.27
C GLN A 23 1.86 11.42 -0.08
N ASP A 24 2.27 11.89 -1.25
CA ASP A 24 1.95 13.25 -1.72
C ASP A 24 0.43 13.43 -1.92
N LEU A 25 -0.23 12.45 -2.54
CA LEU A 25 -1.68 12.48 -2.77
C LEU A 25 -2.49 12.53 -1.46
N LEU A 26 -2.00 11.86 -0.41
CA LEU A 26 -2.66 11.83 0.90
C LEU A 26 -2.23 13.00 1.81
N GLY A 27 -1.26 13.81 1.38
CA GLY A 27 -0.76 14.96 2.12
C GLY A 27 -0.04 14.58 3.40
N HIS A 28 0.59 13.41 3.47
CA HIS A 28 1.36 13.03 4.65
C HIS A 28 2.71 13.77 4.64
N SER A 29 3.04 14.43 5.75
CA SER A 29 4.32 15.15 5.92
C SER A 29 5.53 14.24 6.09
N ALA A 30 5.30 12.97 6.44
CA ALA A 30 6.34 11.98 6.64
C ALA A 30 6.03 10.70 5.85
N LEU A 31 7.04 10.20 5.14
CA LEU A 31 6.93 8.95 4.38
C LEU A 31 6.66 7.74 5.29
N THR A 32 7.14 7.79 6.54
CA THR A 32 6.89 6.76 7.55
C THR A 32 5.41 6.52 7.80
N THR A 33 4.57 7.56 7.71
CA THR A 33 3.10 7.46 7.84
C THR A 33 2.46 6.69 6.70
N THR A 34 3.02 6.77 5.48
CA THR A 34 2.53 6.02 4.30
C THR A 34 3.17 4.64 4.21
N ALA A 35 4.41 4.48 4.68
CA ALA A 35 5.15 3.23 4.63
C ALA A 35 4.48 2.09 5.42
N ILE A 36 3.62 2.40 6.40
CA ILE A 36 2.84 1.40 7.14
C ILE A 36 1.98 0.52 6.21
N TYR A 37 1.56 1.04 5.06
CA TYR A 37 0.74 0.30 4.09
C TYR A 37 1.54 -0.71 3.28
N LEU A 38 2.85 -0.49 3.08
CA LEU A 38 3.71 -1.40 2.33
C LEU A 38 3.80 -2.78 2.97
N ARG A 39 3.75 -2.86 4.31
CA ARG A 39 3.75 -4.15 5.03
C ARG A 39 2.51 -4.97 4.71
N ILE A 40 1.35 -4.32 4.59
CA ILE A 40 0.07 -4.96 4.28
C ILE A 40 0.08 -5.44 2.83
N SER A 41 0.38 -4.54 1.89
CA SER A 41 0.48 -4.89 0.46
C SER A 41 1.52 -5.98 0.18
N GLY A 42 2.64 -5.99 0.90
CA GLY A 42 3.68 -7.03 0.76
C GLY A 42 3.25 -8.42 1.24
N GLN A 43 2.44 -8.51 2.30
CA GLN A 43 1.87 -9.79 2.74
C GLN A 43 0.84 -10.31 1.75
N GLU A 44 0.01 -9.41 1.20
CA GLU A 44 -0.96 -9.77 0.15
C GLU A 44 -0.28 -10.19 -1.14
N ALA A 45 0.76 -9.48 -1.58
CA ALA A 45 1.55 -9.84 -2.74
C ALA A 45 2.16 -11.25 -2.59
N LYS A 46 2.69 -11.60 -1.41
CA LYS A 46 3.15 -12.96 -1.11
C LYS A 46 2.02 -13.99 -1.18
N GLY A 47 0.83 -13.66 -0.68
CA GLY A 47 -0.35 -14.51 -0.80
C GLY A 47 -0.73 -14.79 -2.24
N ILE A 48 -0.78 -13.75 -3.09
CA ILE A 48 -1.08 -13.84 -4.52
C ILE A 48 -0.02 -14.67 -5.25
N LEU A 49 1.26 -14.45 -4.95
CA LEU A 49 2.36 -15.22 -5.54
C LEU A 49 2.27 -16.71 -5.19
N ARG A 50 1.94 -17.04 -3.93
CA ARG A 50 1.72 -18.42 -3.46
C ARG A 50 0.49 -19.06 -4.11
N GLU A 51 -0.62 -18.34 -4.21
CA GLU A 51 -1.85 -18.81 -4.88
C GLU A 51 -1.61 -19.10 -6.36
N LYS A 52 -0.79 -18.27 -7.02
CA LYS A 52 -0.41 -18.44 -8.43
C LYS A 52 0.71 -19.47 -8.64
N GLY A 53 1.24 -20.08 -7.58
CA GLY A 53 2.34 -21.06 -7.66
C GLY A 53 3.66 -20.48 -8.17
N LEU A 54 3.87 -19.18 -8.01
CA LEU A 54 5.08 -18.46 -8.45
C LEU A 54 6.18 -18.46 -7.38
N ILE A 55 5.84 -18.75 -6.12
CA ILE A 55 6.74 -19.00 -4.97
C ILE A 55 6.14 -20.06 -4.04
#